data_AF-A0AAV4H5H8-F1
#
_entry.id   AF-A0AAV4H5H8-F1
#
_cell.length_a   1.000
_cell.length_b   1.000
_cell.length_c   1.000
_cell.angle_alpha   90.00
_cell.angle_beta   90.00
_cell.angle_gamma   90.00
#
_symmetry.space_group_name_H-M   'P 1'
#
loop_
_entity.id
_entity.type
_entity.pdbx_description
1 polymer ?
#
loop_
_entity_poly.entity_id
_entity_poly.type
_entity_poly.pdbx_seq_one_letter_code
_entity_poly.pdbx_strand_id
1 'polypeptide(L)'
;MANLLVFVDPVAAPEVRQQELIAKALSEIGSKCEFVEQRIEKSISWQTELSAPKAEQDDVAKETILVLYANDVVSMVHAYLQHKHGGACDELTLTEWIQSVQTAAPTQNLTVIVVGLTKYFSAQKRSIKHKHREAVTGQPATKARKKKGHVEDELQVTQDEVEEAFVEAQLFTGCILQPVDSDEELATQIKMFTKAVAEKTGKKERLNNVFSFLDEGTAGLKVSKDGEGLKKVWKHQLMQFKNLGPEMAEAICNVYPSPYLLRQVVF
;
A
#
# COMPACT_ATOMS: atom_id res chain seq x y z
N MET A 1 -4.89 -9.93 17.91
CA MET A 1 -5.17 -8.91 16.89
C MET A 1 -6.52 -8.32 17.24
N ALA A 2 -6.66 -6.99 17.20
CA ALA A 2 -7.96 -6.35 17.38
C ALA A 2 -8.89 -6.78 16.24
N ASN A 3 -10.12 -7.19 16.57
CA ASN A 3 -11.14 -7.53 15.58
C ASN A 3 -11.74 -6.21 15.08
N LEU A 4 -11.31 -5.74 13.92
CA LEU A 4 -11.93 -4.58 13.28
C LEU A 4 -13.15 -5.02 12.48
N LEU A 5 -14.13 -4.13 12.43
CA LEU A 5 -15.19 -4.16 11.43
C LEU A 5 -14.75 -3.29 10.26
N VAL A 6 -14.67 -3.89 9.07
CA VAL A 6 -14.28 -3.22 7.84
C VAL A 6 -15.54 -2.94 7.03
N PHE A 7 -15.78 -1.67 6.71
CA PHE A 7 -16.83 -1.28 5.79
C PHE A 7 -16.23 -1.08 4.41
N VAL A 8 -16.83 -1.71 3.42
CA VAL A 8 -16.44 -1.60 2.01
C VAL A 8 -17.61 -1.02 1.25
N ASP A 9 -17.40 0.10 0.58
CA ASP A 9 -18.39 0.61 -0.36
C ASP A 9 -18.57 -0.40 -1.51
N PRO A 10 -19.81 -0.81 -1.85
CA PRO A 10 -20.08 -1.65 -3.03
C PRO A 10 -19.45 -1.12 -4.33
N VAL A 11 -19.30 0.20 -4.48
CA VAL A 11 -18.65 0.80 -5.68
C VAL A 11 -17.14 0.58 -5.69
N ALA A 12 -16.50 0.39 -4.53
CA ALA A 12 -15.08 0.06 -4.43
C ALA A 12 -14.77 -1.36 -4.93
N ALA A 13 -15.73 -2.29 -4.78
CA ALA A 13 -15.64 -3.69 -5.20
C ALA A 13 -16.93 -4.10 -5.94
N PRO A 14 -17.13 -3.62 -7.19
CA PRO A 14 -18.39 -3.81 -7.92
C PRO A 14 -18.64 -5.26 -8.32
N GLU A 15 -17.59 -6.08 -8.50
CA GLU A 15 -17.75 -7.48 -8.88
C GLU A 15 -17.89 -8.39 -7.65
N VAL A 16 -18.83 -9.35 -7.71
CA VAL A 16 -19.03 -10.36 -6.65
C VAL A 16 -17.74 -11.09 -6.30
N ARG A 17 -16.91 -11.40 -7.31
CA ARG A 17 -15.61 -12.04 -7.11
C ARG A 17 -14.68 -11.19 -6.23
N GLN A 18 -14.65 -9.87 -6.42
CA GLN A 18 -13.83 -8.97 -5.63
C GLN A 18 -14.30 -8.94 -4.18
N GLN A 19 -15.61 -8.88 -3.98
CA GLN A 19 -16.23 -8.93 -2.64
C GLN A 19 -15.88 -10.23 -1.92
N GLU A 20 -15.95 -11.38 -2.61
CA GLU A 20 -15.56 -12.68 -2.07
C GLU A 20 -14.07 -12.74 -1.70
N LEU A 21 -13.18 -12.21 -2.55
CA LEU A 21 -11.74 -12.18 -2.29
C LEU A 21 -11.41 -11.32 -1.07
N ILE A 22 -12.03 -10.13 -0.96
CA ILE A 22 -11.83 -9.21 0.17
C ILE A 22 -12.37 -9.84 1.46
N ALA A 23 -13.60 -10.37 1.44
CA ALA A 23 -14.19 -11.02 2.61
C ALA A 23 -13.36 -12.22 3.08
N LYS A 24 -12.85 -13.04 2.14
CA LYS A 24 -11.94 -14.14 2.45
C LYS A 24 -10.65 -13.62 3.10
N ALA A 25 -9.98 -12.64 2.50
CA ALA A 25 -8.73 -12.09 3.00
C ALA A 25 -8.87 -11.49 4.41
N LEU A 26 -10.01 -10.84 4.71
CA LEU A 26 -10.32 -10.29 6.03
C LEU A 26 -10.68 -11.36 7.06
N SER A 27 -11.40 -12.42 6.66
CA SER A 27 -11.70 -13.54 7.56
C SER A 27 -10.45 -14.27 8.04
N GLU A 28 -9.40 -14.38 7.21
CA GLU A 28 -8.11 -14.99 7.56
C GLU A 28 -7.39 -14.26 8.70
N ILE A 29 -7.73 -12.99 8.97
CA ILE A 29 -7.15 -12.18 10.04
C ILE A 29 -8.12 -11.97 11.20
N GLY A 30 -9.30 -12.61 11.16
CA GLY A 30 -10.34 -12.50 12.19
C GLY A 30 -11.15 -11.20 12.14
N SER A 31 -11.01 -10.40 11.08
CA SER A 31 -11.78 -9.16 10.91
C SER A 31 -13.10 -9.42 10.18
N LYS A 32 -14.15 -8.67 10.55
CA LYS A 32 -15.46 -8.75 9.90
C LYS A 32 -15.53 -7.75 8.76
N CYS A 33 -16.30 -8.08 7.72
CA CYS A 33 -16.46 -7.24 6.53
C CYS A 33 -17.95 -7.02 6.26
N GLU A 34 -18.34 -5.77 6.03
CA GLU A 34 -19.70 -5.39 5.62
C GLU A 34 -19.65 -4.52 4.37
N PHE A 35 -20.52 -4.81 3.41
CA PHE A 35 -20.63 -4.05 2.17
C PHE A 35 -21.81 -3.09 2.28
N VAL A 36 -21.53 -1.81 2.47
CA VAL A 36 -22.53 -0.76 2.77
C VAL A 36 -22.12 0.53 2.07
N GLU A 37 -23.11 1.27 1.55
CA GLU A 37 -22.90 2.59 0.97
C GLU A 37 -22.22 3.53 1.98
N GLN A 38 -21.16 4.20 1.54
CA GLN A 38 -20.39 5.11 2.38
C GLN A 38 -20.61 6.56 1.97
N ARG A 39 -20.27 7.48 2.87
CA ARG A 39 -20.34 8.92 2.59
C ARG A 39 -19.43 9.34 1.43
N ILE A 40 -18.31 8.65 1.29
CA ILE A 40 -17.34 8.86 0.20
C ILE A 40 -17.46 7.64 -0.70
N GLU A 41 -17.76 7.85 -1.96
CA GLU A 41 -17.82 6.74 -2.91
C GLU A 41 -16.46 6.07 -3.07
N LYS A 42 -16.49 4.77 -3.39
CA LYS A 42 -15.30 3.93 -3.61
C LYS A 42 -14.38 3.82 -2.39
N SER A 43 -14.93 4.03 -1.19
CA SER A 43 -14.14 4.04 0.05
C SER A 43 -14.19 2.71 0.83
N ILE A 44 -13.14 2.50 1.62
CA ILE A 44 -13.01 1.43 2.60
C ILE A 44 -12.59 2.09 3.92
N SER A 45 -13.32 1.80 4.98
CA SER A 45 -13.10 2.39 6.31
C SER A 45 -13.16 1.32 7.41
N TRP A 46 -12.65 1.66 8.59
CA TRP A 46 -12.58 0.76 9.73
C TRP A 46 -13.30 1.32 10.93
N GLN A 47 -13.85 0.41 11.72
CA GLN A 47 -14.41 0.70 13.02
C GLN A 47 -13.97 -0.36 14.02
N THR A 48 -13.61 0.07 15.23
CA THR A 48 -13.35 -0.84 16.35
C THR A 48 -14.66 -1.25 17.02
N GLU A 49 -14.59 -2.21 17.95
CA GLU A 49 -15.72 -2.43 18.85
C GLU A 49 -16.05 -1.15 19.64
N LEU A 50 -17.34 -0.93 19.91
CA LEU A 50 -17.83 0.23 20.67
C LEU A 50 -17.29 0.29 22.11
N SER A 51 -16.83 -0.86 22.62
CA SER A 51 -16.18 -1.03 23.93
C SER A 51 -14.74 -0.50 23.96
N ALA A 52 -14.11 -0.27 22.81
CA ALA A 52 -12.72 0.17 22.72
C ALA A 52 -12.54 1.61 23.27
N PRO A 53 -11.33 1.99 23.72
CA PRO A 53 -11.06 3.36 24.12
C PRO A 53 -11.32 4.37 23.00
N LYS A 54 -11.84 5.56 23.35
CA LYS A 54 -12.12 6.63 22.37
C LYS A 54 -10.90 7.02 21.52
N ALA A 55 -9.71 7.06 22.12
CA ALA A 55 -8.49 7.39 21.39
C ALA A 55 -8.16 6.35 20.29
N GLU A 56 -8.47 5.08 20.53
CA GLU A 56 -8.30 4.01 19.53
C GLU A 56 -9.36 4.11 18.44
N GLN A 57 -10.62 4.37 18.81
CA GLN A 57 -11.71 4.63 17.88
C GLN A 57 -11.38 5.78 16.93
N ASP A 58 -10.89 6.90 17.49
CA ASP A 58 -10.55 8.10 16.72
C ASP A 58 -9.35 7.84 15.79
N ASP A 59 -8.32 7.10 16.23
CA ASP A 59 -7.15 6.82 15.39
C ASP A 59 -7.45 5.83 14.27
N VAL A 60 -8.40 4.91 14.46
CA VAL A 60 -8.89 3.96 13.44
C VAL A 60 -9.84 4.64 12.45
N ALA A 61 -10.79 5.44 12.93
CA ALA A 61 -11.80 6.11 12.08
C ALA A 61 -11.23 7.19 11.15
N LYS A 62 -9.98 7.63 11.40
CA LYS A 62 -9.26 8.55 10.51
C LYS A 62 -8.74 7.87 9.26
N GLU A 63 -8.48 6.56 9.28
CA GLU A 63 -7.88 5.89 8.13
C GLU A 63 -8.95 5.53 7.10
N THR A 64 -8.72 5.89 5.83
CA THR A 64 -9.62 5.57 4.72
C THR A 64 -8.82 5.19 3.48
N ILE A 65 -9.19 4.05 2.87
CA ILE A 65 -8.72 3.69 1.53
C ILE A 65 -9.76 4.12 0.50
N LEU A 66 -9.31 4.62 -0.65
CA LEU A 66 -10.11 4.86 -1.83
C LEU A 66 -9.66 3.92 -2.94
N VAL A 67 -10.58 3.28 -3.65
CA VAL A 67 -10.25 2.34 -4.73
C VAL A 67 -10.64 2.96 -6.08
N LEU A 68 -9.66 3.16 -6.96
CA LEU A 68 -9.90 3.59 -8.33
C LEU A 68 -9.54 2.48 -9.31
N TYR A 69 -10.28 2.36 -10.40
CA TYR A 69 -9.98 1.41 -11.46
C TYR A 69 -9.27 2.13 -12.61
N ALA A 70 -8.53 1.35 -13.42
CA ALA A 70 -7.75 1.88 -14.53
C ALA A 70 -8.54 2.82 -15.45
N ASN A 71 -9.82 2.52 -15.74
CA ASN A 71 -10.66 3.37 -16.59
C ASN A 71 -10.86 4.78 -16.02
N ASP A 72 -11.18 4.87 -14.72
CA ASP A 72 -11.37 6.17 -14.05
C ASP A 72 -10.07 6.98 -14.07
N VAL A 73 -8.95 6.32 -13.75
CA VAL A 73 -7.64 6.97 -13.70
C VAL A 73 -7.20 7.43 -15.08
N VAL A 74 -7.40 6.64 -16.13
CA VAL A 74 -7.07 7.02 -17.50
C VAL A 74 -7.87 8.24 -17.94
N SER A 75 -9.15 8.34 -17.56
CA SER A 75 -9.98 9.54 -17.80
C SER A 75 -9.41 10.77 -17.09
N MET A 76 -9.12 10.63 -15.79
CA MET A 76 -8.55 11.72 -14.97
C MET A 76 -7.17 12.17 -15.45
N VAL A 77 -6.33 11.25 -15.93
CA VAL A 77 -5.02 11.58 -16.50
C VAL A 77 -5.18 12.23 -17.87
N HIS A 78 -6.14 11.79 -18.68
CA HIS A 78 -6.42 12.49 -19.93
C HIS A 78 -6.89 13.93 -19.68
N ALA A 79 -7.78 14.16 -18.70
CA ALA A 79 -8.16 15.51 -18.28
C ALA A 79 -6.93 16.34 -17.87
N TYR A 80 -6.05 15.75 -17.07
CA TYR A 80 -4.79 16.38 -16.66
C TYR A 80 -3.92 16.80 -17.86
N LEU A 81 -3.77 15.93 -18.85
CA LEU A 81 -3.04 16.24 -20.07
C LEU A 81 -3.73 17.37 -20.85
N GLN A 82 -5.06 17.38 -20.95
CA GLN A 82 -5.79 18.47 -21.62
C GLN A 82 -5.55 19.81 -20.92
N HIS A 83 -5.60 19.85 -19.59
CA HIS A 83 -5.31 21.05 -18.79
C HIS A 83 -3.89 21.58 -19.05
N LYS A 84 -2.88 20.70 -19.11
CA LYS A 84 -1.50 21.08 -19.46
C LYS A 84 -1.38 21.72 -20.85
N HIS A 85 -2.16 21.24 -21.81
CA HIS A 85 -2.16 21.75 -23.18
C HIS A 85 -3.10 22.96 -23.37
N GLY A 86 -3.71 23.48 -22.31
CA GLY A 86 -4.64 24.61 -22.36
C GLY A 86 -6.02 24.28 -22.95
N GLY A 87 -6.35 22.99 -23.03
CA GLY A 87 -7.68 22.51 -23.43
C GLY A 87 -8.68 22.63 -22.28
N ALA A 88 -9.95 22.85 -22.63
CA ALA A 88 -11.05 22.77 -21.67
C ALA A 88 -11.48 21.30 -21.52
N CYS A 89 -11.55 20.81 -20.29
CA CYS A 89 -12.10 19.50 -19.96
C CYS A 89 -13.07 19.68 -18.78
N ASP A 90 -14.26 19.07 -18.88
CA ASP A 90 -15.25 19.08 -17.79
C ASP A 90 -14.96 17.98 -16.74
N GLU A 91 -14.01 17.09 -17.02
CA GLU A 91 -13.60 16.03 -16.10
C GLU A 91 -12.55 16.52 -15.11
N LEU A 92 -12.66 16.04 -13.87
CA LEU A 92 -11.70 16.34 -12.82
C LEU A 92 -10.39 15.60 -13.08
N THR A 93 -9.27 16.29 -12.87
CA THR A 93 -7.96 15.66 -12.77
C THR A 93 -7.87 14.80 -11.52
N LEU A 94 -6.90 13.88 -11.47
CA LEU A 94 -6.67 13.03 -10.30
C LEU A 94 -6.40 13.88 -9.04
N THR A 95 -5.62 14.95 -9.19
CA THR A 95 -5.31 15.90 -8.12
C THR A 95 -6.56 16.58 -7.59
N GLU A 96 -7.40 17.12 -8.48
CA GLU A 96 -8.64 17.82 -8.08
C GLU A 96 -9.65 16.86 -7.45
N TRP A 97 -9.76 15.63 -7.97
CA TRP A 97 -10.60 14.60 -7.38
C TRP A 97 -10.16 14.28 -5.96
N ILE A 98 -8.87 14.03 -5.72
CA ILE A 98 -8.34 13.79 -4.36
C ILE A 98 -8.61 15.00 -3.45
N GLN A 99 -8.37 16.23 -3.92
CA GLN A 99 -8.64 17.45 -3.16
C GLN A 99 -10.12 17.61 -2.81
N SER A 100 -11.02 17.23 -3.70
CA SER A 100 -12.47 17.24 -3.44
C SER A 100 -12.83 16.30 -2.29
N VAL A 101 -12.22 15.11 -2.26
CA VAL A 101 -12.44 14.12 -1.20
C VAL A 101 -11.82 14.59 0.12
N GLN A 102 -10.61 15.17 0.08
CA GLN A 102 -9.98 15.79 1.26
C GLN A 102 -10.82 16.92 1.82
N THR A 103 -11.47 17.72 0.97
CA THR A 103 -12.38 18.79 1.41
C THR A 103 -13.65 18.22 2.05
N ALA A 104 -14.19 17.12 1.51
CA ALA A 104 -15.36 16.44 2.06
C ALA A 104 -15.07 15.71 3.39
N ALA A 105 -13.83 15.24 3.58
CA ALA A 105 -13.37 14.48 4.75
C ALA A 105 -12.00 14.97 5.27
N PRO A 106 -11.92 16.19 5.84
CA PRO A 106 -10.65 16.84 6.17
C PRO A 106 -9.89 16.19 7.32
N THR A 107 -10.56 15.35 8.11
CA THR A 107 -9.95 14.65 9.24
C THR A 107 -9.41 13.27 8.87
N GLN A 108 -9.62 12.81 7.63
CA GLN A 108 -9.23 11.46 7.22
C GLN A 108 -7.86 11.43 6.54
N ASN A 109 -7.09 10.40 6.86
CA ASN A 109 -5.87 10.02 6.18
C ASN A 109 -6.25 9.14 4.98
N LEU A 110 -6.14 9.73 3.78
CA LEU A 110 -6.54 9.07 2.55
C LEU A 110 -5.37 8.30 1.93
N THR A 111 -5.62 7.06 1.54
CA THR A 111 -4.74 6.25 0.68
C THR A 111 -5.52 5.80 -0.55
N VAL A 112 -5.03 6.09 -1.74
CA VAL A 112 -5.66 5.67 -3.00
C VAL A 112 -4.98 4.40 -3.52
N ILE A 113 -5.77 3.35 -3.75
CA ILE A 113 -5.33 2.13 -4.43
C ILE A 113 -5.87 2.16 -5.85
N VAL A 114 -4.98 2.00 -6.84
CA VAL A 114 -5.34 2.02 -8.26
C VAL A 114 -5.24 0.62 -8.84
N VAL A 115 -6.36 0.05 -9.30
CA VAL A 115 -6.45 -1.34 -9.74
C VAL A 115 -6.41 -1.46 -11.26
N GLY A 116 -5.48 -2.28 -11.76
CA GLY A 116 -5.54 -2.82 -13.12
C GLY A 116 -4.82 -2.01 -14.21
N LEU A 117 -3.97 -1.05 -13.86
CA LEU A 117 -3.19 -0.28 -14.85
C LEU A 117 -2.34 -1.17 -15.76
N THR A 118 -1.71 -2.22 -15.22
CA THR A 118 -0.91 -3.17 -16.01
C THR A 118 -1.73 -3.91 -17.05
N LYS A 119 -2.99 -4.27 -16.72
CA LYS A 119 -3.93 -4.90 -17.68
C LYS A 119 -4.30 -3.91 -18.78
N TYR A 120 -4.56 -2.65 -18.42
CA TYR A 120 -4.84 -1.57 -19.37
C TYR A 120 -3.67 -1.37 -20.36
N PHE A 121 -2.44 -1.15 -19.89
CA PHE A 121 -1.29 -0.95 -20.76
C PHE A 121 -0.97 -2.18 -21.63
N SER A 122 -1.22 -3.39 -21.10
CA SER A 122 -1.08 -4.62 -21.86
C SER A 122 -2.10 -4.73 -23.01
N ALA A 123 -3.35 -4.31 -22.76
CA ALA A 123 -4.39 -4.26 -23.79
C ALA A 123 -4.08 -3.21 -24.86
N GLN A 124 -3.62 -2.02 -24.45
CA GLN A 124 -3.20 -0.94 -25.34
C GLN A 124 -2.05 -1.37 -26.26
N LYS A 125 -0.98 -1.99 -25.72
CA LYS A 125 0.14 -2.53 -26.52
C LYS A 125 -0.33 -3.56 -27.55
N ARG A 126 -1.31 -4.40 -27.20
CA ARG A 126 -1.92 -5.35 -28.14
C ARG A 126 -2.71 -4.62 -29.22
N SER A 127 -3.54 -3.64 -28.87
CA SER A 127 -4.32 -2.80 -29.81
C SER A 127 -3.40 -2.13 -30.83
N ILE A 128 -2.31 -1.49 -30.38
CA ILE A 128 -1.32 -0.84 -31.26
C ILE A 128 -0.66 -1.86 -32.21
N LYS A 129 -0.22 -3.01 -31.69
CA LYS A 129 0.38 -4.07 -32.52
C LYS A 129 -0.60 -4.61 -33.57
N HIS A 130 -1.88 -4.73 -33.22
CA HIS A 130 -2.93 -5.13 -34.15
C HIS A 130 -3.13 -4.09 -35.26
N LYS A 131 -3.29 -2.81 -34.91
CA LYS A 131 -3.43 -1.70 -35.88
C LYS A 131 -2.22 -1.62 -36.83
N HIS A 132 -1.00 -1.75 -36.31
CA HIS A 132 0.22 -1.76 -37.11
C HIS A 132 0.27 -2.96 -38.08
N ARG A 133 -0.11 -4.16 -37.62
CA ARG A 133 -0.16 -5.35 -38.50
C ARG A 133 -1.19 -5.19 -39.61
N GLU A 134 -2.36 -4.65 -39.32
CA GLU A 134 -3.40 -4.39 -40.31
C GLU A 134 -2.94 -3.37 -41.35
N ALA A 135 -2.28 -2.29 -40.93
CA ALA A 135 -1.71 -1.28 -41.82
C ALA A 135 -0.62 -1.84 -42.76
N VAL A 136 0.20 -2.78 -42.29
CA VAL A 136 1.32 -3.35 -43.08
C VAL A 136 0.87 -4.51 -43.99
N THR A 137 -0.05 -5.36 -43.53
CA THR A 137 -0.45 -6.58 -44.27
C THR A 137 -1.74 -6.43 -45.06
N GLY A 138 -2.53 -5.37 -44.84
CA GLY A 138 -3.81 -5.14 -45.51
C GLY A 138 -4.90 -6.19 -45.21
N GLN A 139 -4.61 -7.19 -44.38
CA GLN A 139 -5.56 -8.21 -43.97
C GLN A 139 -6.17 -7.82 -42.62
N PRO A 140 -7.50 -7.61 -42.53
CA PRO A 140 -8.15 -7.44 -41.24
C PRO A 140 -7.94 -8.71 -40.41
N ALA A 141 -7.69 -8.56 -39.11
CA ALA A 141 -7.56 -9.71 -38.21
C ALA A 141 -8.79 -10.62 -38.39
N THR A 142 -8.54 -11.91 -38.60
CA THR A 142 -9.54 -12.97 -38.85
C THR A 142 -10.83 -12.74 -38.09
N LYS A 143 -11.96 -12.62 -38.82
CA LYS A 143 -13.36 -12.44 -38.40
C LYS A 143 -13.69 -12.91 -36.97
N ALA A 144 -13.25 -12.17 -35.95
CA ALA A 144 -13.75 -12.29 -34.61
C ALA A 144 -14.92 -11.30 -34.52
N ARG A 145 -16.13 -11.86 -34.44
CA ARG A 145 -17.43 -11.22 -34.13
C ARG A 145 -17.26 -9.76 -33.66
N LYS A 146 -17.58 -8.80 -34.53
CA LYS A 146 -17.90 -7.41 -34.14
C LYS A 146 -19.07 -7.48 -33.15
N LYS A 147 -18.77 -7.58 -31.85
CA LYS A 147 -19.73 -7.26 -30.81
C LYS A 147 -19.78 -5.73 -30.80
N LYS A 148 -20.89 -5.18 -31.28
CA LYS A 148 -21.23 -3.76 -31.11
C LYS A 148 -21.07 -3.42 -29.63
N GLY A 149 -20.02 -2.67 -29.32
CA GLY A 149 -19.74 -2.08 -28.02
C GLY A 149 -18.77 -0.95 -28.31
N HIS A 150 -19.29 0.27 -28.20
CA HIS A 150 -18.61 1.55 -28.21
C HIS A 150 -17.16 1.59 -28.74
N VAL A 151 -16.98 2.18 -29.93
CA VAL A 151 -15.71 2.85 -30.27
C VAL A 151 -15.73 4.15 -29.46
N GLU A 152 -15.57 4.03 -28.15
CA GLU A 152 -15.01 5.11 -27.36
C GLU A 152 -13.58 5.24 -27.86
N ASP A 153 -13.22 6.44 -28.29
CA ASP A 153 -11.85 6.80 -28.61
C ASP A 153 -11.00 6.31 -27.43
N GLU A 154 -10.23 5.23 -27.62
CA GLU A 154 -9.44 4.63 -26.52
C GLU A 154 -8.46 5.71 -26.11
N LEU A 155 -8.77 6.49 -25.07
CA LEU A 155 -7.92 7.54 -24.53
C LEU A 155 -6.53 6.94 -24.37
N GLN A 156 -5.61 7.34 -25.24
CA GLN A 156 -4.27 6.74 -25.31
C GLN A 156 -3.40 7.47 -24.32
N VAL A 157 -3.42 7.04 -23.07
CA VAL A 157 -2.50 7.53 -22.05
C VAL A 157 -1.32 6.57 -21.98
N THR A 158 -0.11 7.11 -21.93
CA THR A 158 1.13 6.35 -21.76
C THR A 158 1.42 6.09 -20.29
N GLN A 159 2.27 5.12 -20.00
CA GLN A 159 2.67 4.82 -18.63
C GLN A 159 3.36 6.03 -17.98
N ASP A 160 4.23 6.70 -18.72
CA ASP A 160 4.97 7.88 -18.24
C ASP A 160 4.01 9.03 -17.86
N GLU A 161 2.94 9.25 -18.64
CA GLU A 161 1.92 10.28 -18.35
C GLU A 161 1.11 9.95 -17.09
N VAL A 162 0.80 8.67 -16.85
CA VAL A 162 0.14 8.24 -15.59
C VAL A 162 1.09 8.44 -14.40
N GLU A 163 2.36 8.06 -14.53
CA GLU A 163 3.36 8.25 -13.48
C GLU A 163 3.58 9.74 -13.18
N GLU A 164 3.61 10.60 -14.20
CA GLU A 164 3.71 12.05 -14.02
C GLU A 164 2.50 12.61 -13.26
N ALA A 165 1.28 12.21 -13.64
CA ALA A 165 0.06 12.62 -12.94
C ALA A 165 0.02 12.11 -11.49
N PHE A 166 0.56 10.91 -11.22
CA PHE A 166 0.67 10.38 -9.87
C PHE A 166 1.65 11.18 -9.02
N VAL A 167 2.81 11.52 -9.57
CA VAL A 167 3.80 12.36 -8.90
C VAL A 167 3.21 13.73 -8.57
N GLU A 168 2.49 14.34 -9.51
CA GLU A 168 1.80 15.60 -9.25
C GLU A 168 0.78 15.45 -8.11
N ALA A 169 -0.12 14.47 -8.21
CA ALA A 169 -1.13 14.24 -7.19
C ALA A 169 -0.50 14.03 -5.79
N GLN A 170 0.59 13.27 -5.70
CA GLN A 170 1.33 13.06 -4.45
C GLN A 170 1.94 14.36 -3.91
N LEU A 171 2.54 15.18 -4.77
CA LEU A 171 3.17 16.45 -4.38
C LEU A 171 2.16 17.49 -3.88
N PHE A 172 1.00 17.59 -4.52
CA PHE A 172 0.01 18.64 -4.20
C PHE A 172 -1.01 18.21 -3.14
N THR A 173 -1.22 16.92 -2.92
CA THR A 173 -2.22 16.43 -1.96
C THR A 173 -1.62 15.71 -0.76
N GLY A 174 -0.36 15.26 -0.86
CA GLY A 174 0.27 14.38 0.15
C GLY A 174 -0.37 13.00 0.26
N CYS A 175 -1.33 12.66 -0.61
CA CYS A 175 -2.02 11.38 -0.60
C CYS A 175 -1.11 10.28 -1.15
N ILE A 176 -1.18 9.09 -0.55
CA ILE A 176 -0.45 7.92 -1.04
C ILE A 176 -1.23 7.33 -2.21
N LEU A 177 -0.58 7.18 -3.37
CA LEU A 177 -1.13 6.45 -4.52
C LEU A 177 -0.37 5.14 -4.69
N GLN A 178 -1.10 4.02 -4.62
CA GLN A 178 -0.52 2.69 -4.75
C GLN A 178 -1.20 1.91 -5.89
N PRO A 179 -0.52 1.68 -7.02
CA PRO A 179 -1.04 0.81 -8.07
C PRO A 179 -0.97 -0.67 -7.65
N VAL A 180 -1.98 -1.45 -8.06
CA VAL A 180 -2.06 -2.91 -7.91
C VAL A 180 -2.57 -3.53 -9.21
N ASP A 181 -2.12 -4.75 -9.52
CA ASP A 181 -2.34 -5.38 -10.81
C ASP A 181 -3.60 -6.24 -10.87
N SER A 182 -4.04 -6.78 -9.73
CA SER A 182 -5.13 -7.75 -9.67
C SER A 182 -6.03 -7.58 -8.44
N ASP A 183 -7.20 -8.21 -8.51
CA ASP A 183 -8.18 -8.21 -7.41
C ASP A 183 -7.65 -8.99 -6.19
N GLU A 184 -6.81 -10.00 -6.42
CA GLU A 184 -6.12 -10.73 -5.35
C GLU A 184 -5.08 -9.85 -4.63
N GLU A 185 -4.37 -9.02 -5.38
CA GLU A 185 -3.43 -8.06 -4.81
C GLU A 185 -4.17 -6.96 -4.04
N LEU A 186 -5.29 -6.45 -4.57
CA LEU A 186 -6.18 -5.53 -3.85
C LEU A 186 -6.64 -6.13 -2.51
N ALA A 187 -7.16 -7.36 -2.52
CA ALA A 187 -7.59 -8.03 -1.29
C ALA A 187 -6.43 -8.24 -0.29
N THR A 188 -5.23 -8.57 -0.81
CA THR A 188 -4.02 -8.71 0.01
C THR A 188 -3.61 -7.37 0.63
N GLN A 189 -3.68 -6.28 -0.13
CA GLN A 189 -3.36 -4.93 0.34
C GLN A 189 -4.35 -4.49 1.43
N ILE A 190 -5.65 -4.69 1.23
CA ILE A 190 -6.70 -4.39 2.23
C ILE A 190 -6.45 -5.18 3.52
N LYS A 191 -6.10 -6.47 3.41
CA LYS A 191 -5.74 -7.30 4.56
C LYS A 191 -4.52 -6.77 5.31
N MET A 192 -3.46 -6.40 4.61
CA MET A 192 -2.25 -5.84 5.23
C MET A 192 -2.52 -4.48 5.88
N PHE A 193 -3.28 -3.62 5.22
CA PHE A 193 -3.67 -2.32 5.75
C PHE A 193 -4.56 -2.47 6.99
N THR A 194 -5.54 -3.38 6.96
CA THR A 194 -6.40 -3.67 8.12
C THR A 194 -5.59 -4.11 9.34
N LYS A 195 -4.56 -4.96 9.14
CA LYS A 195 -3.62 -5.32 10.22
C LYS A 195 -2.85 -4.09 10.73
N ALA A 196 -2.35 -3.25 9.83
CA ALA A 196 -1.60 -2.05 10.22
C ALA A 196 -2.46 -1.07 11.01
N VAL A 197 -3.73 -0.87 10.60
CA VAL A 197 -4.72 -0.05 11.32
C VAL A 197 -5.00 -0.63 12.70
N ALA A 198 -5.22 -1.95 12.80
CA ALA A 198 -5.45 -2.64 14.07
C ALA A 198 -4.27 -2.55 15.05
N GLU A 199 -3.03 -2.48 14.55
CA GLU A 199 -1.82 -2.41 15.37
C GLU A 199 -1.38 -0.99 15.70
N LYS A 200 -1.94 0.03 15.03
CA LYS A 200 -1.46 1.42 15.08
C LYS A 200 -1.39 1.97 16.50
N THR A 201 -2.47 1.86 17.27
CA THR A 201 -2.55 2.41 18.64
C THR A 201 -1.55 1.71 19.57
N GLY A 202 -1.48 0.38 19.51
CA GLY A 202 -0.54 -0.41 20.32
C GLY A 202 0.93 -0.13 19.95
N LYS A 203 1.23 0.05 18.66
CA LYS A 203 2.57 0.42 18.20
C LYS A 203 2.96 1.83 18.66
N LYS A 204 2.05 2.80 18.55
CA LYS A 204 2.27 4.19 18.99
C LYS A 204 2.62 4.27 20.48
N GLU A 205 1.88 3.58 21.34
CA GLU A 205 2.17 3.54 22.78
C GLU A 205 3.52 2.87 23.06
N ARG A 206 3.80 1.73 22.41
CA ARG A 206 5.07 1.03 22.60
C ARG A 206 6.27 1.86 22.14
N LEU A 207 6.19 2.50 20.97
CA LEU A 207 7.29 3.31 20.42
C LEU A 207 7.60 4.53 21.30
N ASN A 208 6.59 5.11 21.96
CA ASN A 208 6.81 6.20 22.92
C ASN A 208 7.50 5.75 24.21
N ASN A 209 7.42 4.45 24.54
CA ASN A 209 7.89 3.89 25.80
C ASN A 209 9.20 3.09 25.67
N VAL A 210 9.79 3.02 24.48
CA VAL A 210 11.03 2.26 24.19
C VAL A 210 12.14 3.21 23.76
N PHE A 211 13.39 2.87 24.08
CA PHE A 211 14.54 3.65 23.63
C PHE A 211 14.60 3.69 22.10
N SER A 212 14.87 4.87 21.54
CA SER A 212 14.91 5.08 20.08
C SER A 212 15.96 4.25 19.33
N PHE A 213 16.95 3.68 20.03
CA PHE A 213 17.96 2.80 19.44
C PHE A 213 17.57 1.31 19.46
N LEU A 214 16.50 0.94 20.18
CA LEU A 214 15.99 -0.43 20.18
C LEU A 214 15.07 -0.60 18.97
N ASP A 215 15.61 -1.18 17.91
CA ASP A 215 14.83 -1.50 16.72
C ASP A 215 13.73 -2.53 17.04
N GLU A 216 12.59 -2.36 16.39
CA GLU A 216 11.49 -3.31 16.49
C GLU A 216 11.93 -4.68 15.94
N GLY A 217 12.02 -5.68 16.83
CA GLY A 217 12.42 -7.04 16.46
C GLY A 217 13.87 -7.40 16.80
N THR A 218 14.67 -6.52 17.41
CA THR A 218 15.93 -6.94 18.05
C THR A 218 15.60 -7.74 19.31
N ALA A 219 15.46 -9.05 19.15
CA ALA A 219 15.25 -9.97 20.26
C ALA A 219 16.58 -10.20 20.99
N GLY A 220 16.50 -10.31 22.32
CA GLY A 220 17.62 -10.79 23.12
C GLY A 220 18.03 -12.21 22.69
N LEU A 221 19.31 -12.53 22.83
CA LEU A 221 19.80 -13.88 22.61
C LEU A 221 19.45 -14.77 23.81
N LYS A 222 19.00 -15.99 23.53
CA LYS A 222 18.68 -16.97 24.58
C LYS A 222 19.98 -17.45 25.25
N VAL A 223 19.99 -17.43 26.58
CA VAL A 223 21.11 -17.90 27.41
C VAL A 223 20.60 -18.97 28.37
N SER A 224 21.30 -20.10 28.46
CA SER A 224 20.97 -21.16 29.42
C SER A 224 21.41 -20.77 30.84
N LYS A 225 20.91 -21.48 31.86
CA LYS A 225 21.33 -21.27 33.25
C LYS A 225 22.83 -21.52 33.44
N ASP A 226 23.42 -22.39 32.63
CA ASP A 226 24.84 -22.75 32.66
C ASP A 226 25.73 -21.75 31.88
N GLY A 227 25.13 -20.67 31.34
CA GLY A 227 25.85 -19.62 30.62
C GLY A 227 26.09 -19.92 29.14
N GLU A 228 25.53 -21.02 28.61
CA GLU A 228 25.58 -21.31 27.18
C GLU A 228 24.83 -20.21 26.41
N GLY A 229 25.53 -19.58 25.47
CA GLY A 229 25.04 -18.41 24.72
C GLY A 229 25.67 -17.08 25.12
N LEU A 230 26.35 -16.97 26.27
CA LEU A 230 27.00 -15.72 26.70
C LEU A 230 28.08 -15.21 25.73
N LYS A 231 28.82 -16.12 25.08
CA LYS A 231 29.79 -15.73 24.04
C LYS A 231 29.10 -15.10 22.82
N LYS A 232 27.91 -15.59 22.45
CA LYS A 232 27.09 -15.01 21.37
C LYS A 232 26.55 -13.64 21.78
N VAL A 233 26.13 -13.49 23.04
CA VAL A 233 25.73 -12.20 23.63
C VAL A 233 26.88 -11.19 23.55
N TRP A 234 28.08 -11.59 23.95
CA TRP A 234 29.25 -10.72 23.90
C TRP A 234 29.59 -10.24 22.48
N LYS A 235 29.62 -11.16 21.51
CA LYS A 235 29.78 -10.81 20.08
C LYS A 235 28.70 -9.83 19.63
N HIS A 236 27.44 -10.09 19.99
CA HIS A 236 26.32 -9.24 19.62
C HIS A 236 26.39 -7.85 20.26
N GLN A 237 26.85 -7.74 21.50
CA GLN A 237 27.09 -6.44 22.17
C GLN A 237 28.16 -5.62 21.46
N LEU A 238 29.25 -6.25 21.00
CA LEU A 238 30.28 -5.57 20.21
C LEU A 238 29.73 -5.03 18.89
N MET A 239 28.82 -5.78 18.24
CA MET A 239 28.17 -5.35 17.00
C MET A 239 27.20 -4.17 17.18
N GLN A 240 26.84 -3.80 18.41
CA GLN A 240 26.01 -2.62 18.66
C GLN A 240 26.78 -1.30 18.50
N PHE A 241 28.11 -1.34 18.47
CA PHE A 241 28.92 -0.15 18.22
C PHE A 241 28.95 0.20 16.74
N LYS A 242 28.97 1.51 16.43
CA LYS A 242 29.09 1.99 15.05
C LYS A 242 30.35 1.44 14.40
N ASN A 243 30.22 0.97 13.15
CA ASN A 243 31.29 0.41 12.32
C ASN A 243 31.89 -0.93 12.83
N LEU A 244 31.23 -1.60 13.79
CA LEU A 244 31.65 -2.93 14.25
C LEU A 244 30.82 -4.03 13.58
N GLY A 245 31.33 -4.49 12.43
CA GLY A 245 30.75 -5.62 11.70
C GLY A 245 30.95 -6.98 12.39
N PRO A 246 30.28 -8.04 11.91
CA PRO A 246 30.32 -9.37 12.52
C PRO A 246 31.71 -9.99 12.55
N GLU A 247 32.52 -9.77 11.51
CA GLU A 247 33.90 -10.27 11.43
C GLU A 247 34.82 -9.58 12.44
N MET A 248 34.69 -8.26 12.55
CA MET A 248 35.47 -7.46 13.50
C MET A 248 35.12 -7.84 14.95
N ALA A 249 33.83 -7.99 15.25
CA ALA A 249 33.36 -8.45 16.55
C ALA A 249 33.85 -9.88 16.86
N GLU A 250 33.92 -10.76 15.87
CA GLU A 250 34.46 -12.10 16.03
C GLU A 250 35.97 -12.12 16.30
N ALA A 251 36.74 -11.31 15.57
CA ALA A 251 38.16 -11.14 15.81
C ALA A 251 38.42 -10.67 17.26
N ILE A 252 37.66 -9.68 17.74
CA ILE A 252 37.73 -9.21 19.13
C ILE A 252 37.34 -10.32 20.11
N CYS A 253 36.23 -11.04 19.87
CA CYS A 253 35.80 -12.15 20.73
C CYS A 253 36.79 -13.33 20.78
N ASN A 254 37.58 -13.53 19.72
CA ASN A 254 38.59 -14.60 19.68
C ASN A 254 39.80 -14.25 20.55
N VAL A 255 40.19 -12.98 20.61
CA VAL A 255 41.25 -12.51 21.51
C VAL A 255 40.73 -12.32 22.94
N TYR A 256 39.52 -11.78 23.09
CA TYR A 256 38.89 -11.48 24.38
C TYR A 256 37.50 -12.15 24.46
N PRO A 257 37.45 -13.42 24.90
CA PRO A 257 36.20 -14.20 24.90
C PRO A 257 35.18 -13.78 25.98
N SER A 258 35.53 -12.81 26.83
CA SER A 258 34.61 -12.20 27.79
C SER A 258 34.88 -10.70 27.98
N PRO A 259 33.87 -9.91 28.38
CA PRO A 259 34.06 -8.50 28.73
C PRO A 259 35.09 -8.28 29.83
N TYR A 260 35.19 -9.23 30.78
CA TYR A 260 36.16 -9.17 31.87
C TYR A 260 37.60 -9.21 31.36
N LEU A 261 37.90 -10.11 30.43
CA LEU A 261 39.25 -10.23 29.85
C LEU A 261 39.61 -9.01 29.00
N LEU A 262 38.64 -8.43 28.27
CA LEU A 262 38.87 -7.18 27.54
C LEU A 262 39.20 -6.03 28.50
N ARG A 263 38.49 -5.92 29.62
CA ARG A 263 38.74 -4.85 30.62
C ARG A 263 40.13 -4.94 31.25
N GLN A 264 40.63 -6.15 31.50
CA GLN A 264 41.93 -6.38 32.16
C GLN A 264 43.14 -5.92 31.36
N VAL A 265 43.00 -5.72 30.04
CA VAL A 265 44.11 -5.26 29.18
C VAL A 265 44.01 -3.79 28.83
N VAL A 266 42.88 -3.14 29.15
CA VAL A 266 42.60 -1.73 28.86
C VAL A 266 42.92 -0.84 30.07
N PHE A 267 43.04 -1.42 31.26
CA PHE A 267 43.38 -0.76 32.52
C PHE A 267 44.48 -1.55 33.23
#